data_AF-A0A2X2T2D8-F1
#
_entry.id   AF-A0A2X2T2D8-F1
#
_cell.length_a   1.000
_cell.length_b   1.000
_cell.length_c   1.000
_cell.angle_alpha   90.00
_cell.angle_beta   90.00
_cell.angle_gamma   90.00
#
_symmetry.space_group_name_H-M   'P 1'
#
loop_
_entity.id
_entity.type
_entity.pdbx_description
1 polymer ?
#
loop_
_entity_poly.entity_id
_entity_poly.type
_entity_poly.pdbx_seq_one_letter_code
_entity_poly.pdbx_strand_id
1 'polypeptide(L)' 'MTNPLYKKHIISINDLSREELELVLATAAKLKANPQPELLKHKGYRQLLL' A
#
# COMPACT_ATOMS: atom_id res chain seq x y z
N MET A 1 -10.87 -12.41 2.87
CA MET A 1 -10.76 -11.24 3.79
C MET A 1 -10.47 -10.01 2.94
N THR A 2 -11.25 -8.95 3.13
CA THR A 2 -11.12 -7.71 2.35
C THR A 2 -9.95 -6.90 2.90
N ASN A 3 -9.03 -6.44 2.04
CA ASN A 3 -7.95 -5.55 2.45
C ASN A 3 -8.55 -4.19 2.88
N PRO A 4 -8.39 -3.76 4.16
CA PRO A 4 -9.00 -2.53 4.66
C PRO A 4 -8.48 -1.26 3.97
N LEU A 5 -7.28 -1.32 3.37
CA LEU A 5 -6.67 -0.19 2.65
C LEU A 5 -7.13 -0.09 1.19
N TYR A 6 -7.94 -1.03 0.69
CA TYR A 6 -8.36 -1.03 -0.70
C TYR A 6 -9.28 0.18 -1.00
N LYS A 7 -8.84 1.04 -1.93
CA LYS A 7 -9.50 2.31 -2.30
C LYS A 7 -9.63 3.32 -1.15
N LYS A 8 -8.92 3.13 -0.03
CA LYS A 8 -8.85 4.12 1.04
C LYS A 8 -7.97 5.31 0.59
N HIS A 9 -8.43 6.54 0.84
CA HIS A 9 -7.59 7.73 0.68
C HIS A 9 -6.63 7.82 1.87
N ILE A 10 -5.32 7.90 1.60
CA ILE A 10 -4.28 8.08 2.62
C ILE A 10 -3.68 9.47 2.39
N ILE A 11 -4.10 10.45 3.19
CA ILE A 11 -3.65 11.85 3.10
C ILE A 11 -2.60 12.13 4.17
N SER A 12 -2.79 11.57 5.37
CA SER A 12 -1.89 11.67 6.51
C SER A 12 -1.68 10.32 7.18
N ILE A 13 -0.58 10.18 7.93
CA ILE A 13 -0.34 9.00 8.77
C ILE A 13 -1.41 8.83 9.86
N ASN A 14 -2.03 9.93 10.29
CA ASN A 14 -3.11 9.91 11.28
C ASN A 14 -4.40 9.24 10.75
N ASP A 15 -4.50 9.02 9.44
CA ASP A 15 -5.63 8.31 8.82
C ASP A 15 -5.53 6.78 8.98
N LEU A 16 -4.40 6.29 9.49
CA LEU A 16 -4.09 4.87 9.63
C LEU A 16 -4.20 4.41 11.08
N SER A 17 -4.89 3.28 11.29
CA SER A 17 -4.86 2.58 12.58
C SER A 17 -3.53 1.85 12.77
N ARG A 18 -3.26 1.38 13.99
CA ARG A 18 -2.09 0.55 14.28
C ARG A 18 -2.07 -0.71 13.43
N GLU A 19 -3.20 -1.39 13.33
CA GLU A 19 -3.36 -2.63 12.58
C GLU A 19 -3.12 -2.40 11.08
N GLU A 20 -3.55 -1.25 10.55
CA GLU A 20 -3.28 -0.86 9.16
C GLU A 20 -1.79 -0.56 8.93
N LEU A 21 -1.11 0.09 9.88
CA LEU A 21 0.34 0.31 9.82
C LEU A 21 1.10 -1.02 9.85
N GLU A 22 0.73 -1.93 10.75
CA GLU A 22 1.31 -3.28 10.82
C GLU A 22 1.07 -4.07 9.53
N LEU A 23 -0.12 -3.95 8.93
CA LEU A 23 -0.43 -4.54 7.63
C LEU A 23 0.47 -3.99 6.51
N VAL A 24 0.71 -2.68 6.47
CA VAL A 24 1.62 -2.05 5.51
C VAL A 24 3.04 -2.58 5.69
N LEU A 25 3.54 -2.62 6.93
CA LEU A 25 4.89 -3.10 7.25
C LEU A 25 5.07 -4.58 6.87
N ALA A 26 4.11 -5.43 7.23
CA ALA A 26 4.14 -6.85 6.90
C ALA A 26 4.10 -7.08 5.38
N THR A 27 3.29 -6.30 4.65
CA THR A 27 3.20 -6.38 3.19
C THR A 27 4.49 -5.91 2.52
N ALA A 28 5.09 -4.81 3.00
CA ALA A 28 6.37 -4.31 2.51
C ALA A 28 7.50 -5.32 2.71
N ALA A 29 7.57 -5.97 3.88
CA ALA A 29 8.55 -7.02 4.16
C ALA A 29 8.40 -8.22 3.19
N LYS A 30 7.16 -8.65 2.92
CA LYS A 30 6.88 -9.73 1.96
C LYS A 30 7.29 -9.38 0.54
N LEU A 31 6.95 -8.17 0.07
CA LEU A 31 7.31 -7.70 -1.28
C LEU A 31 8.83 -7.49 -1.44
N LYS A 32 9.51 -7.08 -0.37
CA LYS A 32 10.97 -6.98 -0.36
C LYS A 32 11.64 -8.35 -0.45
N ALA A 33 11.11 -9.35 0.26
CA ALA A 33 11.63 -10.72 0.24
C ALA A 33 11.31 -11.45 -1.08
N ASN A 34 10.11 -11.23 -1.62
CA ASN A 34 9.64 -11.84 -2.86
C ASN A 34 9.07 -10.74 -3.78
N PRO A 35 9.90 -10.10 -4.60
CA PRO A 35 9.47 -9.04 -5.51
C PRO A 35 8.38 -9.52 -6.48
N GLN A 36 7.35 -8.69 -6.69
CA GLN A 36 6.23 -8.98 -7.60
C GLN A 36 6.14 -7.87 -8.67
N PRO A 37 6.96 -7.92 -9.75
CA PRO A 37 7.05 -6.82 -10.72
C PRO A 37 5.75 -6.56 -11.48
N GLU A 38 4.95 -7.60 -11.71
CA GLU A 38 3.71 -7.50 -12.48
C GLU A 38 2.48 -7.12 -11.62
N LEU A 39 2.64 -6.93 -10.30
CA LEU A 39 1.54 -6.70 -9.36
C LEU A 39 0.64 -5.51 -9.75
N LEU A 40 1.23 -4.51 -10.39
CA LEU A 40 0.55 -3.26 -10.79
C LEU A 40 0.55 -3.01 -12.31
N LYS A 41 0.83 -4.04 -13.14
CA LYS A 41 1.07 -3.90 -14.59
C LYS A 41 0.03 -3.07 -15.35
N HIS A 42 -1.24 -3.12 -14.94
CA HIS A 42 -2.36 -2.44 -15.59
C HIS A 42 -2.91 -1.26 -14.80
N LYS A 43 -2.15 -0.74 -13.82
CA LYS A 43 -2.52 0.43 -13.02
C LYS A 43 -1.61 1.62 -13.36
N GLY A 44 -2.20 2.66 -13.92
CA GLY A 44 -1.52 3.95 -14.11
C GLY A 44 -1.57 4.78 -12.83
N TYR A 45 -0.42 5.26 -12.37
CA TYR A 45 -0.30 6.20 -11.26
C TYR A 45 0.27 7.52 -11.78
N ARG A 46 -0.32 8.64 -11.36
CA ARG A 46 0.22 9.98 -11.64
C ARG A 46 1.02 10.44 -10.43
N GLN A 47 2.33 10.56 -10.58
CA GLN A 47 3.17 11.26 -9.61
C GLN A 47 3.16 12.74 -9.96
N LEU A 48 2.59 13.57 -9.08
CA LEU A 48 2.75 15.03 -9.15
C LEU A 48 3.82 15.40 -8.12
N LEU A 49 4.92 16.00 -8.59
CA LEU A 49 5.89 16.67 -7.73
C LEU A 49 5.48 18.15 -7.69
N LEU A 50 5.15 18.65 -6.50
CA LEU A 50 5.00 20.08 -6.26
C LEU A 50 6.37 20.73 -6.15
#